data_AF-A0A2M7PUR0-F1
#
_entry.id   AF-A0A2M7PUR0-F1
#
_cell.length_a   1.000
_cell.length_b   1.000
_cell.length_c   1.000
_cell.angle_alpha   90.00
_cell.angle_beta   90.00
_cell.angle_gamma   90.00
#
_symmetry.space_group_name_H-M   'P 1'
#
loop_
_entity.id
_entity.type
_entity.pdbx_description
1 polymer ?
#
loop_
_entity_poly.entity_id
_entity_poly.type
_entity_poly.pdbx_seq_one_letter_code
_entity_poly.pdbx_strand_id
1 'polypeptide(L)'
;MYGLGRRKSSVARVRVIKNGKGLITISGRPMEEYFTTYELRNIVVDALKQTGQEGSVDVSALVEGGGLRGQAESVRLGISRALCE
;
A
#
# COMPACT_ATOMS: atom_id res chain seq x y z
N MET A 1 3.01 -6.94 -10.78
CA MET A 1 2.09 -5.87 -11.20
C MET A 1 2.57 -4.56 -10.62
N TYR A 2 2.32 -3.46 -11.33
CA TYR A 2 2.71 -2.11 -10.90
C TYR A 2 1.47 -1.24 -10.80
N GLY A 3 1.42 -0.35 -9.84
CA GLY A 3 0.30 0.56 -9.64
C GLY A 3 0.78 1.91 -9.13
N LEU A 4 0.20 2.98 -9.66
CA LEU A 4 0.47 4.34 -9.22
C LEU A 4 -0.74 4.86 -8.47
N GLY A 5 -0.56 5.19 -7.20
CA GLY A 5 -1.55 5.86 -6.38
C GLY A 5 -1.18 7.32 -6.19
N ARG A 6 -2.13 8.25 -6.36
CA ARG A 6 -1.93 9.67 -6.07
C ARG A 6 -3.10 10.17 -5.26
N ARG A 7 -2.85 10.84 -4.15
CA ARG A 7 -3.90 11.46 -3.34
C ARG A 7 -3.39 12.72 -2.66
N LYS A 8 -4.15 13.81 -2.81
CA LYS A 8 -3.73 15.16 -2.41
C LYS A 8 -2.35 15.46 -3.02
N SER A 9 -1.35 15.77 -2.20
CA SER A 9 0.05 15.98 -2.59
C SER A 9 0.94 14.74 -2.43
N SER A 10 0.38 13.57 -2.10
CA SER A 10 1.12 12.32 -1.93
C SER A 10 1.09 11.46 -3.20
N VAL A 11 2.26 10.92 -3.56
CA VAL A 11 2.44 9.99 -4.67
C VAL A 11 2.98 8.67 -4.13
N ALA A 12 2.32 7.56 -4.48
CA ALA A 12 2.70 6.20 -4.13
C ALA A 12 2.97 5.39 -5.40
N ARG A 13 4.17 4.82 -5.50
CA ARG A 13 4.53 3.84 -6.52
C ARG A 13 4.51 2.46 -5.88
N VAL A 14 3.54 1.65 -6.25
CA VAL A 14 3.29 0.34 -5.67
C VAL A 14 3.71 -0.74 -6.66
N ARG A 15 4.41 -1.75 -6.15
CA ARG A 15 4.73 -2.99 -6.84
C ARG A 15 4.13 -4.13 -6.05
N VAL A 16 3.27 -4.91 -6.72
CA VAL A 16 2.67 -6.12 -6.17
C VAL A 16 3.33 -7.33 -6.81
N ILE A 17 3.79 -8.24 -5.95
CA ILE A 17 4.42 -9.51 -6.32
C ILE A 17 3.42 -10.62 -5.97
N LYS A 18 2.99 -11.37 -6.98
CA LYS A 18 2.13 -12.55 -6.81
C LYS A 18 2.96 -13.70 -6.21
N ASN A 19 2.32 -14.56 -5.40
CA ASN A 19 2.96 -15.63 -4.61
C ASN A 19 3.93 -15.11 -3.53
N GLY A 20 3.44 -14.17 -2.72
CA GLY A 20 4.17 -13.63 -1.59
C GLY A 20 3.79 -14.27 -0.25
N LYS A 21 4.42 -13.80 0.82
CA LYS A 21 4.10 -14.16 2.21
C LYS A 21 3.20 -13.14 2.91
N GLY A 22 2.68 -12.15 2.19
CA GLY A 22 1.90 -11.06 2.77
C GLY A 22 2.75 -9.93 3.32
N LEU A 23 4.01 -9.82 2.90
CA LEU A 23 4.94 -8.79 3.38
C LEU A 23 4.59 -7.45 2.74
N ILE A 24 4.25 -6.47 3.58
CA ILE A 24 3.96 -5.10 3.15
C ILE A 24 5.09 -4.18 3.62
N THR A 25 5.80 -3.62 2.66
CA THR A 25 6.90 -2.67 2.89
C THR A 25 6.56 -1.31 2.27
N ILE A 26 6.79 -0.24 3.05
CA ILE A 26 6.59 1.15 2.63
C ILE A 26 7.92 1.90 2.79
N SER A 27 8.44 2.41 1.68
CA SER A 27 9.71 3.15 1.60
C SER A 27 10.88 2.47 2.34
N GLY A 28 10.98 1.15 2.20
CA GLY A 28 12.04 0.32 2.80
C GLY A 28 11.82 -0.06 4.26
N ARG A 29 10.68 0.32 4.87
CA ARG A 29 10.31 -0.05 6.25
C ARG A 29 9.05 -0.92 6.28
N PRO A 30 8.87 -1.77 7.30
CA PRO A 30 7.63 -2.50 7.48
C PRO A 30 6.47 -1.54 7.77
N MET A 31 5.30 -1.91 7.28
CA MET A 31 4.07 -1.12 7.43
C MET A 31 3.76 -0.71 8.87
N GLU A 32 4.04 -1.60 9.82
CA GLU A 32 3.79 -1.37 11.25
C GLU A 32 4.69 -0.28 11.84
N GLU A 33 5.92 -0.15 11.34
CA GLU A 33 6.86 0.87 11.77
C GLU A 33 6.58 2.21 11.09
N TYR A 34 6.15 2.18 9.81
CA TYR A 34 5.86 3.40 9.06
C TYR A 34 4.56 4.08 9.50
N PHE A 35 3.49 3.30 9.67
CA PHE A 35 2.20 3.79 10.13
C PHE A 35 2.03 3.47 11.62
N THR A 36 2.24 4.46 12.48
CA THR A 36 2.10 4.32 13.94
C THR A 36 0.66 4.09 14.39
N THR A 37 -0.32 4.62 13.67
CA THR A 37 -1.74 4.50 14.00
C THR A 37 -2.41 3.29 13.33
N TYR A 38 -3.18 2.52 14.10
CA TYR A 38 -3.93 1.37 13.60
C TYR A 38 -4.90 1.75 12.46
N GLU A 39 -5.54 2.92 12.54
CA GLU A 39 -6.43 3.41 11.49
C GLU A 39 -5.73 3.53 10.12
N LEU A 40 -4.51 4.07 10.10
CA LEU A 40 -3.72 4.21 8.87
C LEU A 40 -3.30 2.86 8.31
N ARG A 41 -3.00 1.90 9.20
CA ARG A 41 -2.72 0.54 8.80
C ARG A 41 -3.94 -0.11 8.14
N ASN A 42 -5.11 0.04 8.76
CA ASN A 42 -6.32 -0.56 8.24
C ASN A 42 -6.69 0.00 6.85
N ILE A 43 -6.42 1.29 6.58
CA ILE A 43 -6.64 1.89 5.25
C ILE A 43 -5.81 1.19 4.15
N VAL A 44 -4.56 0.84 4.41
CA VAL A 44 -3.71 0.20 3.40
C VAL A 44 -4.15 -1.25 3.15
N VAL A 45 -4.49 -1.97 4.22
CA VAL A 45 -4.92 -3.37 4.18
C VAL A 45 -6.35 -3.51 3.61
N ASP A 46 -7.19 -2.48 3.71
CA ASP A 46 -8.56 -2.45 3.17
C ASP A 46 -8.63 -2.92 1.70
N ALA A 47 -7.69 -2.50 0.85
CA ALA A 47 -7.63 -2.92 -0.54
C ALA A 47 -7.31 -4.41 -0.72
N LEU A 48 -6.46 -4.98 0.16
CA LEU A 48 -6.11 -6.40 0.15
C LEU A 48 -7.24 -7.27 0.69
N LYS A 49 -7.94 -6.78 1.73
CA LYS A 49 -9.13 -7.44 2.30
C LYS A 49 -10.26 -7.53 1.28
N GLN A 50 -10.56 -6.43 0.58
CA GLN A 50 -11.63 -6.40 -0.42
C GLN A 50 -11.37 -7.35 -1.59
N THR A 51 -10.11 -7.58 -1.93
CA THR A 51 -9.72 -8.48 -3.04
C THR A 51 -9.48 -9.92 -2.58
N GLY A 52 -9.56 -10.20 -1.27
CA GLY A 52 -9.32 -11.54 -0.71
C GLY A 52 -7.88 -12.04 -0.88
N GLN A 53 -6.93 -11.15 -1.19
CA GLN A 53 -5.52 -11.49 -1.42
C GLN A 53 -4.64 -11.20 -0.20
N GLU A 54 -5.26 -10.96 0.96
CA GLU A 54 -4.55 -10.80 2.23
C GLU A 54 -3.66 -12.03 2.49
N GLY A 55 -2.36 -11.80 2.72
CA GLY A 55 -1.40 -12.87 2.99
C GLY A 55 -0.85 -13.62 1.77
N SER A 56 -1.38 -13.40 0.56
CA SER A 56 -0.98 -14.13 -0.66
C SER A 56 -0.06 -13.34 -1.60
N VAL A 57 0.07 -12.03 -1.37
CA VAL A 57 0.86 -11.12 -2.20
C VAL A 57 1.83 -10.32 -1.35
N ASP A 58 3.03 -10.09 -1.87
CA ASP A 58 3.97 -9.15 -1.26
C ASP A 58 3.79 -7.79 -1.94
N VAL A 59 3.80 -6.73 -1.12
CA VAL A 59 3.58 -5.36 -1.55
C VAL A 59 4.78 -4.52 -1.17
N SER A 60 5.38 -3.88 -2.17
CA SER A 60 6.43 -2.88 -1.98
C SER A 60 5.92 -1.54 -2.50
N ALA A 61 5.76 -0.57 -1.61
CA ALA A 61 5.31 0.78 -1.94
C ALA A 61 6.42 1.80 -1.67
N LEU A 62 6.70 2.68 -2.63
CA LEU A 62 7.51 3.87 -2.44
C LEU A 62 6.59 5.08 -2.39
N VAL A 63 6.61 5.81 -1.28
CA VAL A 63 5.75 6.99 -1.07
C VAL A 63 6.58 8.25 -0.93
N GLU A 64 6.12 9.31 -1.59
CA GLU A 64 6.76 10.62 -1.57
C GLU A 64 5.70 11.74 -1.46
N GLY A 65 5.99 12.76 -0.65
CA GLY A 65 5.15 13.94 -0.50
C GLY A 65 3.90 13.78 0.38
N GLY A 66 3.28 14.91 0.70
CA GLY A 66 2.11 15.03 1.57
C GLY A 66 2.35 14.60 3.02
N GLY A 67 1.30 14.12 3.70
CA GLY A 67 1.37 13.67 5.10
C GLY A 67 0.92 12.21 5.26
N LEU A 68 1.15 11.62 6.44
CA LEU A 68 0.93 10.19 6.72
C LEU A 68 -0.43 9.65 6.24
N ARG A 69 -1.52 10.38 6.51
CA ARG A 69 -2.87 9.97 6.07
C ARG A 69 -3.02 10.01 4.55
N GLY A 70 -2.49 11.04 3.89
CA GLY A 70 -2.50 11.13 2.42
C GLY A 70 -1.68 10.02 1.78
N GLN A 71 -0.55 9.67 2.39
CA GLN A 71 0.30 8.57 1.96
C GLN A 71 -0.40 7.23 2.08
N ALA A 72 -0.99 6.89 3.23
CA ALA A 72 -1.76 5.65 3.42
C ALA A 72 -2.85 5.47 2.36
N GLU A 73 -3.61 6.53 2.08
CA GLU A 73 -4.69 6.48 1.11
C GLU A 73 -4.19 6.43 -0.34
N SER A 74 -3.03 7.03 -0.65
CA SER A 74 -2.38 6.89 -1.94
C SER A 74 -1.84 5.47 -2.16
N VAL A 75 -1.28 4.83 -1.13
CA VAL A 75 -0.83 3.42 -1.20
C VAL A 75 -2.01 2.50 -1.45
N ARG A 76 -3.13 2.69 -0.73
CA ARG A 76 -4.37 1.94 -0.96
C ARG A 76 -4.79 1.99 -2.43
N LEU A 77 -4.83 3.19 -3.02
CA LEU A 77 -5.19 3.37 -4.43
C LEU A 77 -4.19 2.70 -5.39
N GLY A 78 -2.89 2.77 -5.07
CA GLY A 78 -1.85 2.11 -5.86
C GLY A 78 -1.97 0.59 -5.83
N ILE A 79 -2.29 0.01 -4.67
CA ILE A 79 -2.56 -1.44 -4.53
C ILE A 79 -3.78 -1.83 -5.34
N SER A 80 -4.92 -1.13 -5.20
CA SER A 80 -6.13 -1.43 -5.97
C SER A 80 -5.87 -1.42 -7.48
N ARG A 81 -5.11 -0.42 -7.97
CA ARG A 81 -4.74 -0.34 -9.39
C ARG A 81 -3.84 -1.50 -9.82
N ALA A 82 -2.83 -1.83 -9.02
CA ALA A 82 -1.93 -2.95 -9.31
C ALA A 82 -2.65 -4.32 -9.26
N LEU A 83 -3.83 -4.43 -8.65
CA LEU A 83 -4.62 -5.66 -8.60
C LEU A 83 -5.69 -5.75 -9.69
N CYS A 84 -6.21 -4.60 -10.15
CA CYS A 84 -7.17 -4.54 -11.26
C CYS A 84 -6.53 -4.67 -12.64
N GLU A 85 -5.23 -4.40 -12.75
CA GLU A 85 -4.44 -4.50 -13.98
C GLU A 85 -3.68 -5.84 -14.03
#